data_AF-A0A0F9RBL2-F1
#
_entry.id   AF-A0A0F9RBL2-F1
#
_cell.length_a   1.000
_cell.length_b   1.000
_cell.length_c   1.000
_cell.angle_alpha   90.00
_cell.angle_beta   90.00
_cell.angle_gamma   90.00
#
_symmetry.space_group_name_H-M   'P 1'
#
loop_
_entity.id
_entity.type
_entity.pdbx_description
1 polymer ?
#
loop_
_entity_poly.entity_id
_entity_poly.type
_entity_poly.pdbx_seq_one_letter_code
_entity_poly.pdbx_strand_id
1 'polypeptide(L)'
;MIGLPETIAKPSFETLSSSDSAVIINKAATSGVLWVLDWVMYSISSGGTHIPGSLKITLNSVLTFDADFDQAEKGPFVWEFPGGYYGEIGKEMSITASRIVGRTIKVSTRFR
;
A
#
# COMPACT_ATOMS: atom_id res chain seq x y z
N MET A 1 -22.95 -18.02 19.59
CA MET A 1 -21.86 -17.18 20.13
C MET A 1 -21.46 -16.22 19.03
N ILE A 2 -21.77 -14.94 19.16
CA ILE A 2 -21.22 -13.90 18.29
C ILE A 2 -19.81 -13.69 18.82
N GLY A 3 -18.79 -14.02 18.02
CA GLY A 3 -17.38 -13.88 18.40
C GLY A 3 -17.10 -12.46 18.87
N LEU A 4 -16.24 -12.32 19.88
CA LEU A 4 -15.76 -11.02 20.34
C LEU A 4 -15.24 -10.23 19.13
N PRO A 5 -15.50 -8.92 19.04
CA PRO A 5 -14.92 -8.11 17.98
C PRO A 5 -13.41 -8.26 18.06
N GLU A 6 -12.82 -8.79 16.99
CA GLU A 6 -11.37 -8.94 16.88
C GLU A 6 -10.70 -7.61 17.24
N THR A 7 -9.66 -7.70 18.07
CA THR A 7 -8.88 -6.55 18.48
C THR A 7 -8.29 -5.91 17.23
N ILE A 8 -8.96 -4.89 16.71
CA ILE A 8 -8.42 -3.99 15.69
C ILE A 8 -7.14 -3.42 16.33
N ALA A 9 -6.00 -3.71 15.72
CA ALA A 9 -4.72 -3.31 16.25
C ALA A 9 -4.64 -1.79 16.35
N LYS A 10 -3.68 -1.31 17.15
CA LYS A 10 -3.39 0.13 17.15
C LYS A 10 -2.94 0.53 15.75
N PRO A 11 -3.38 1.67 15.22
CA PRO A 11 -2.99 2.06 13.89
C PRO A 11 -1.48 2.16 13.75
N SER A 12 -0.94 1.55 12.68
CA SER A 12 0.49 1.51 12.40
C SER A 12 0.78 2.21 11.09
N PHE A 13 1.88 2.98 11.06
CA PHE A 13 2.37 3.64 9.86
C PHE A 13 3.63 2.94 9.37
N GLU A 14 3.63 2.55 8.10
CA GLU A 14 4.82 2.03 7.44
C GLU A 14 5.22 2.99 6.34
N THR A 15 6.47 3.45 6.36
CA THR A 15 7.02 4.30 5.31
C THR A 15 8.24 3.62 4.72
N LEU A 16 8.14 3.23 3.45
CA LEU A 16 9.24 2.59 2.73
C LEU A 16 9.72 3.48 1.60
N SER A 17 11.04 3.53 1.43
CA SER A 17 11.68 4.21 0.31
C SER A 17 12.67 3.32 -0.41
N SER A 18 12.62 3.30 -1.75
CA SER A 18 13.54 2.55 -2.59
C SER A 18 14.07 3.39 -3.76
N SER A 19 15.35 3.19 -4.11
CA SER A 19 15.97 3.68 -5.35
C SER A 19 15.75 2.74 -6.54
N ASP A 20 15.38 1.48 -6.27
CA ASP A 20 15.12 0.44 -7.26
C ASP A 20 13.69 0.55 -7.85
N SER A 21 13.38 -0.37 -8.77
CA SER A 21 12.19 -0.35 -9.62
C SER A 21 10.86 -0.51 -8.88
N ALA A 22 10.87 -1.00 -7.62
CA ALA A 22 9.66 -1.25 -6.85
C ALA A 22 9.86 -1.08 -5.34
N VAL A 23 8.79 -0.68 -4.66
CA VAL A 23 8.57 -0.78 -3.22
C VAL A 23 7.44 -1.78 -3.00
N ILE A 24 7.65 -2.78 -2.16
CA ILE A 24 6.66 -3.82 -1.86
C ILE A 24 6.43 -3.80 -0.36
N ILE A 25 5.17 -3.63 0.05
CA ILE A 25 4.72 -3.77 1.44
C ILE A 25 3.80 -4.98 1.51
N ASN A 26 4.16 -5.95 2.35
CA ASN A 26 3.35 -7.15 2.56
C ASN A 26 2.72 -7.14 3.95
N LYS A 27 1.44 -7.46 4.03
CA LYS A 27 0.69 -7.55 5.27
C LYS A 27 -0.14 -8.84 5.30
N ALA A 28 0.24 -9.77 6.18
CA ALA A 28 -0.52 -11.00 6.40
C ALA A 28 -1.42 -10.86 7.65
N ALA A 29 -2.66 -11.34 7.57
CA ALA A 29 -3.48 -11.50 8.76
C ALA A 29 -3.17 -12.85 9.44
N THR A 30 -2.93 -12.82 10.75
CA THR A 30 -2.66 -14.01 11.57
C THR A 30 -3.81 -14.24 12.54
N SER A 31 -3.90 -15.44 13.12
CA SER A 31 -4.94 -15.76 14.11
C SER A 31 -4.92 -14.74 15.26
N GLY A 32 -6.02 -13.99 15.44
CA GLY A 32 -6.16 -12.96 16.47
C GLY A 32 -5.69 -11.56 16.09
N VAL A 33 -5.24 -11.34 14.84
CA VAL A 33 -4.87 -10.00 14.32
C VAL A 33 -5.49 -9.81 12.94
N LEU A 34 -6.63 -9.12 12.90
CA LEU A 34 -7.09 -8.46 11.68
C LEU A 34 -6.39 -7.12 11.52
N TRP A 35 -6.23 -6.72 10.27
CA TRP A 35 -5.84 -5.37 9.91
C TRP A 35 -6.80 -4.85 8.84
N VAL A 36 -6.97 -3.54 8.84
CA VAL A 36 -7.77 -2.78 7.90
C VAL A 36 -6.89 -1.70 7.31
N LEU A 37 -6.72 -1.68 6.00
CA LEU A 37 -6.03 -0.59 5.31
C LEU A 37 -6.97 0.62 5.25
N ASP A 38 -6.62 1.70 5.97
CA ASP A 38 -7.38 2.95 5.99
C ASP A 38 -7.01 3.83 4.78
N TRP A 39 -5.71 3.98 4.53
CA TRP A 39 -5.20 4.77 3.40
C TRP A 39 -3.82 4.32 2.94
N VAL A 40 -3.51 4.65 1.69
CA VAL A 40 -2.18 4.53 1.08
C VAL A 40 -1.79 5.84 0.40
N MET A 41 -0.54 6.25 0.57
CA MET A 41 0.04 7.41 -0.10
C MET A 41 1.22 6.96 -0.96
N TYR A 42 1.30 7.55 -2.14
CA TYR A 42 2.42 7.39 -3.06
C TYR A 42 3.05 8.74 -3.38
N SER A 43 4.39 8.80 -3.42
CA SER A 43 5.12 9.96 -3.93
C SER A 43 6.47 9.56 -4.53
N ILE A 44 6.97 10.39 -5.43
CA ILE A 44 8.25 10.20 -6.12
C ILE A 44 9.15 11.42 -5.88
N SER A 45 10.44 11.21 -5.63
CA SER A 45 11.40 12.30 -5.54
C SER A 45 11.53 13.11 -6.85
N SER A 46 11.93 14.38 -6.71
CA SER A 46 12.33 15.22 -7.85
C SER A 46 13.70 14.80 -8.43
N GLY A 47 13.89 14.93 -9.75
CA GLY A 47 15.16 14.70 -10.47
C GLY A 47 15.15 13.45 -11.35
N GLY A 48 15.91 13.39 -12.46
CA GLY A 48 15.93 12.24 -13.39
C GLY A 48 14.79 12.20 -14.42
N THR A 49 14.85 11.28 -15.40
CA THR A 49 13.85 11.11 -16.47
C THR A 49 12.50 10.67 -15.90
N HIS A 50 11.41 11.35 -16.27
CA HIS A 50 10.08 10.98 -15.81
C HIS A 50 9.49 9.89 -16.70
N ILE A 51 9.07 8.78 -16.09
CA ILE A 51 8.42 7.64 -16.74
C ILE A 51 7.19 7.28 -15.89
N PRO A 52 6.09 6.75 -16.45
CA PRO A 52 4.88 6.43 -15.68
C PRO A 52 5.19 5.53 -14.47
N GLY A 53 4.57 5.83 -13.34
CA GLY A 53 4.60 4.99 -12.14
C GLY A 53 3.31 4.21 -11.99
N SER A 54 3.27 3.25 -11.05
CA SER A 54 2.01 2.58 -10.71
C SER A 54 1.96 2.24 -9.22
N LEU A 55 0.75 2.16 -8.66
CA LEU A 55 0.45 1.65 -7.33
C LEU A 55 -0.60 0.54 -7.46
N LYS A 56 -0.25 -0.67 -7.06
CA LYS A 56 -1.12 -1.84 -7.11
C LYS A 56 -1.30 -2.42 -5.72
N ILE A 57 -2.53 -2.82 -5.41
CA ILE A 57 -2.84 -3.56 -4.18
C ILE A 57 -3.45 -4.89 -4.58
N THR A 58 -2.83 -5.97 -4.15
CA THR A 58 -3.37 -7.32 -4.29
C THR A 58 -3.79 -7.87 -2.94
N LEU A 59 -4.89 -8.61 -2.91
CA LEU A 59 -5.31 -9.43 -1.77
C LEU A 59 -5.34 -10.88 -2.21
N ASN A 60 -4.49 -11.71 -1.59
CA ASN A 60 -4.30 -13.11 -1.97
C ASN A 60 -4.06 -13.26 -3.49
N SER A 61 -3.16 -12.45 -4.02
CA SER A 61 -2.81 -12.36 -5.46
C SER A 61 -3.92 -11.85 -6.39
N VAL A 62 -5.09 -11.45 -5.87
CA VAL A 62 -6.15 -10.81 -6.66
C VAL A 62 -5.93 -9.30 -6.67
N LEU A 63 -5.85 -8.68 -7.85
CA LEU A 63 -5.77 -7.23 -7.99
C LEU A 63 -7.06 -6.58 -7.52
N THR A 64 -6.95 -5.68 -6.53
CA THR A 64 -8.10 -5.00 -5.92
C THR A 64 -8.06 -3.49 -6.12
N PHE A 65 -6.87 -2.95 -6.30
CA PHE A 65 -6.65 -1.55 -6.61
C PHE A 65 -5.50 -1.42 -7.59
N ASP A 66 -5.69 -0.57 -8.60
CA ASP A 66 -4.68 -0.23 -9.60
C ASP A 66 -4.79 1.27 -9.87
N ALA A 67 -3.66 1.97 -9.73
CA ALA A 67 -3.54 3.36 -10.09
C ALA A 67 -2.25 3.55 -10.87
N ASP A 68 -2.38 4.08 -12.09
CA ASP A 68 -1.25 4.47 -12.92
C ASP A 68 -1.02 5.97 -12.81
N PHE A 69 0.24 6.38 -12.78
CA PHE A 69 0.68 7.78 -12.73
C PHE A 69 1.31 8.15 -14.04
N ASP A 70 0.93 9.30 -14.58
CA ASP A 70 1.49 9.80 -15.83
C ASP A 70 2.94 10.31 -15.68
N GLN A 71 3.50 10.83 -16.77
CA GLN A 71 4.87 11.33 -16.81
C GLN A 71 5.09 12.73 -16.19
N ALA A 72 4.10 13.34 -15.55
CA ALA A 72 4.27 14.65 -14.90
C ALA A 72 4.00 14.58 -13.38
N GLU A 73 3.26 13.56 -12.97
CA GLU A 73 2.72 13.39 -11.63
C GLU A 73 3.74 12.83 -10.62
N LYS A 74 4.05 13.63 -9.57
CA LYS A 74 5.03 13.26 -8.52
C LYS A 74 4.39 12.95 -7.16
N GLY A 75 3.10 13.25 -7.01
CA GLY A 75 2.39 13.17 -5.74
C GLY A 75 2.71 14.32 -4.78
N PRO A 76 2.31 14.22 -3.50
CA PRO A 76 1.71 13.04 -2.89
C PRO A 76 0.30 12.77 -3.42
N PHE A 77 0.05 11.51 -3.78
CA PHE A 77 -1.28 11.01 -4.08
C PHE A 77 -1.73 10.15 -2.91
N VAL A 78 -2.96 10.36 -2.45
CA VAL A 78 -3.53 9.66 -1.30
C VAL A 78 -4.84 9.01 -1.73
N TRP A 79 -4.97 7.72 -1.42
CA TRP A 79 -6.23 6.99 -1.55
C TRP A 79 -6.69 6.55 -0.18
N GLU A 80 -7.91 6.97 0.14
CA GLU A 80 -8.62 6.54 1.33
C GLU A 80 -9.56 5.40 0.96
N PHE A 81 -9.68 4.42 1.84
CA PHE A 81 -10.60 3.32 1.69
C PHE A 81 -11.65 3.42 2.80
N PRO A 82 -12.70 4.26 2.64
CA PRO A 82 -13.77 4.39 3.62
C PRO A 82 -14.58 3.10 3.65
N GLY A 83 -14.35 2.29 4.68
CA GLY A 83 -14.83 0.91 4.77
C GLY A 83 -13.69 -0.09 4.83
N GLY A 84 -12.50 0.27 4.37
CA GLY A 84 -11.25 -0.45 4.56
C GLY A 84 -11.09 -1.68 3.66
N TYR A 85 -9.85 -1.96 3.27
CA TYR A 85 -9.49 -3.30 2.79
C TYR A 85 -9.11 -4.17 3.98
N TYR A 86 -9.84 -5.27 4.17
CA TYR A 86 -9.68 -6.16 5.31
C TYR A 86 -8.74 -7.31 4.99
N GLY A 87 -7.82 -7.60 5.90
CA GLY A 87 -7.08 -8.85 5.91
C GLY A 87 -7.92 -9.94 6.56
N GLU A 88 -8.22 -11.02 5.82
CA GLU A 88 -8.78 -12.24 6.40
C GLU A 88 -7.65 -13.22 6.76
N ILE A 89 -7.87 -14.05 7.79
CA ILE A 89 -6.90 -15.05 8.25
C ILE A 89 -6.44 -15.92 7.07
N GLY A 90 -5.12 -16.05 6.92
CA GLY A 90 -4.51 -16.82 5.84
C GLY A 90 -4.44 -16.09 4.49
N LYS A 91 -4.90 -14.84 4.41
CA LYS A 91 -4.70 -13.96 3.26
C LYS A 91 -3.54 -13.00 3.51
N GLU A 92 -2.83 -12.70 2.43
CA GLU A 92 -1.77 -11.70 2.38
C GLU A 92 -2.20 -10.57 1.45
N MET A 93 -1.95 -9.34 1.89
CA MET A 93 -2.00 -8.16 1.05
C MET A 93 -0.62 -7.78 0.60
N SER A 94 -0.48 -7.42 -0.67
CA SER A 94 0.74 -6.81 -1.19
C SER A 94 0.41 -5.46 -1.80
N ILE A 95 1.09 -4.41 -1.35
CA ILE A 95 1.08 -3.09 -1.96
C ILE A 95 2.38 -2.95 -2.73
N THR A 96 2.28 -2.92 -4.06
CA THR A 96 3.41 -2.77 -4.96
C THR A 96 3.36 -1.39 -5.60
N ALA A 97 4.36 -0.57 -5.31
CA ALA A 97 4.55 0.71 -5.94
C ALA A 97 5.76 0.62 -6.88
N SER A 98 5.55 0.85 -8.16
CA SER A 98 6.61 0.80 -9.16
C SER A 98 6.95 2.21 -9.67
N ARG A 99 8.22 2.40 -10.03
CA ARG A 99 8.67 3.45 -10.95
C ARG A 99 10.02 3.05 -11.52
N ILE A 100 10.42 3.70 -12.60
CA ILE A 100 11.65 3.33 -13.32
C ILE A 100 12.83 4.26 -12.97
N VAL A 101 13.97 3.61 -12.69
CA VAL A 101 15.37 4.04 -12.49
C VAL A 101 15.67 5.50 -12.12
N GLY A 102 16.40 5.68 -11.01
CA GLY A 102 17.12 6.93 -10.70
C GLY A 102 16.35 7.97 -9.88
N ARG A 103 15.20 7.61 -9.32
CA ARG A 103 14.47 8.44 -8.35
C ARG A 103 14.40 7.72 -6.99
N THR A 104 13.66 8.24 -6.01
CA THR A 104 13.24 7.55 -4.76
C THR A 104 11.71 7.46 -4.68
N ILE A 105 11.13 6.26 -4.53
CA ILE A 105 9.68 6.11 -4.29
C ILE A 105 9.50 6.26 -2.79
N LYS A 106 8.42 6.88 -2.34
CA LYS A 106 7.96 6.76 -0.96
C LYS A 106 6.53 6.28 -0.95
N VAL A 107 6.30 5.17 -0.25
CA VAL A 107 4.96 4.67 0.05
C VAL A 107 4.74 4.85 1.54
N SER A 108 3.60 5.40 1.92
CA SER A 108 3.16 5.43 3.31
C SER A 108 1.79 4.77 3.42
N THR A 109 1.58 3.98 4.45
CA THR A 109 0.31 3.26 4.68
C THR A 109 -0.14 3.46 6.11
N ARG A 110 -1.45 3.41 6.32
CA ARG A 110 -2.03 3.30 7.65
C ARG A 110 -2.90 2.06 7.71
N PHE A 111 -2.56 1.19 8.65
CA PHE A 111 -3.40 0.08 9.08
C PHE A 111 -4.08 0.42 10.39
N ARG A 112 -5.21 -0.21 10.69
CA ARG A 112 -5.81 -0.34 12.02
C ARG A 112 -6.17 -1.80 12.24
#